data_AF-A0A484N023-F1
#
_entry.id   AF-A0A484N023-F1
#
_cell.length_a   1.000
_cell.length_b   1.000
_cell.length_c   1.000
_cell.angle_alpha   90.00
_cell.angle_beta   90.00
_cell.angle_gamma   90.00
#
_symmetry.space_group_name_H-M   'P 1'
#
loop_
_entity.id
_entity.type
_entity.pdbx_description
1 polymer ?
#
loop_
_entity_poly.entity_id
_entity_poly.type
_entity_poly.pdbx_seq_one_letter_code
_entity_poly.pdbx_strand_id
1 'polypeptide(L)'
;MEGLTTVKSSAFPCVSSALSASHSPAKKTSHLTYLPAGSRNLSVRAAANHQATLNPVHRLFSYSPCRRLRAQSKDQIFLPQLVASMEETQQTYIMIKPDGVQRGLVGEIISRFERKGFKLIGLKLFQCPNELAEEHYKDLKSKPFFPKLIKYITSGPVVCMAWEGIGVVASARKLIGATNPLDALPGTIRGDFSLQTGRNVIHGSDSPENGEREIDLWFKEGELCTWTPAHEPWLIE
;
A
#
# COMPACT_ATOMS: atom_id res chain seq x y z
N MET A 1 -67.55 -17.65 0.90
CA MET A 1 -67.01 -17.32 -0.43
C MET A 1 -65.69 -16.56 -0.19
N GLU A 2 -64.61 -17.21 0.23
CA GLU A 2 -63.87 -18.34 -0.38
C GLU A 2 -63.18 -17.95 -1.69
N GLY A 3 -61.88 -18.29 -1.77
CA GLY A 3 -60.97 -17.87 -2.84
C GLY A 3 -59.51 -18.15 -2.50
N LEU A 4 -59.21 -19.35 -1.98
CA LEU A 4 -57.88 -19.74 -1.51
C LEU A 4 -57.01 -20.20 -2.68
N THR A 5 -55.87 -19.54 -2.95
CA THR A 5 -54.95 -19.88 -4.04
C THR A 5 -53.55 -20.31 -3.54
N THR A 6 -53.55 -21.51 -2.95
CA THR A 6 -52.48 -22.53 -2.91
C THR A 6 -51.06 -22.13 -3.37
N VAL A 7 -50.12 -22.16 -2.43
CA VAL A 7 -48.67 -22.21 -2.69
C VAL A 7 -48.29 -23.46 -3.50
N LYS A 8 -47.42 -23.30 -4.50
CA LYS A 8 -46.71 -24.42 -5.16
C LYS A 8 -45.20 -24.27 -5.02
N SER A 9 -44.61 -25.08 -4.15
CA SER A 9 -43.17 -25.31 -4.09
C SER A 9 -42.75 -26.37 -5.12
N SER A 10 -41.85 -26.03 -6.03
CA SER A 10 -41.21 -26.98 -6.95
C SER A 10 -39.78 -27.26 -6.50
N ALA A 11 -39.54 -28.41 -5.89
CA ALA A 11 -38.21 -28.84 -5.50
C ALA A 11 -37.35 -29.20 -6.72
N PHE A 12 -36.12 -28.71 -6.77
CA PHE A 12 -35.13 -29.12 -7.77
C PHE A 12 -34.40 -30.38 -7.27
N PRO A 13 -34.30 -31.46 -8.07
CA PRO A 13 -33.57 -32.65 -7.67
C PRO A 13 -32.05 -32.41 -7.70
N CYS A 14 -31.38 -32.73 -6.59
CA CYS A 14 -29.92 -32.73 -6.52
C CYS A 14 -29.36 -33.90 -7.36
N VAL A 15 -28.56 -33.60 -8.39
CA VAL A 15 -27.86 -34.61 -9.19
C VAL A 15 -26.42 -34.72 -8.71
N SER A 16 -26.16 -35.75 -7.89
CA SER A 16 -24.80 -36.11 -7.49
C SER A 16 -24.12 -36.88 -8.63
N SER A 17 -23.03 -36.33 -9.17
CA SER A 17 -22.12 -37.03 -10.09
C SER A 17 -20.90 -37.55 -9.32
N ALA A 18 -20.65 -38.85 -9.42
CA ALA A 18 -19.65 -39.55 -8.61
C ALA A 18 -18.21 -39.32 -9.09
N LEU A 19 -17.24 -39.44 -8.18
CA LEU A 19 -15.82 -39.39 -8.48
C LEU A 19 -15.38 -40.61 -9.31
N SER A 20 -14.65 -40.37 -10.40
CA SER A 20 -13.90 -41.40 -11.14
C SER A 20 -12.40 -41.19 -10.95
N ALA A 21 -11.84 -41.82 -9.92
CA ALA A 21 -10.39 -41.76 -9.65
C ALA A 21 -9.62 -42.74 -10.56
N SER A 22 -8.86 -42.22 -11.52
CA SER A 22 -7.90 -43.00 -12.32
C SER A 22 -6.53 -43.03 -11.64
N HIS A 23 -5.91 -44.21 -11.59
CA HIS A 23 -4.64 -44.47 -10.91
C HIS A 23 -3.48 -44.68 -11.90
N SER A 24 -2.25 -44.57 -11.36
CA SER A 24 -0.97 -45.04 -11.91
C SER A 24 -0.27 -44.17 -12.99
N PRO A 25 1.08 -44.22 -13.08
CA PRO A 25 2.06 -44.57 -12.05
C PRO A 25 3.18 -43.52 -11.86
N ALA A 26 3.85 -43.55 -10.70
CA ALA A 26 4.96 -42.66 -10.39
C ALA A 26 6.19 -42.87 -11.30
N LYS A 27 6.86 -41.77 -11.71
CA LYS A 27 8.17 -41.82 -12.36
C LYS A 27 9.26 -41.27 -11.44
N LYS A 28 10.18 -42.18 -11.11
CA LYS A 28 11.46 -42.08 -10.39
C LYS A 28 11.99 -40.65 -10.11
N THR A 29 12.27 -40.42 -8.84
CA THR A 29 13.23 -39.40 -8.36
C THR A 29 14.62 -39.65 -8.92
N SER A 30 15.38 -38.56 -9.16
CA SER A 30 16.81 -38.59 -9.39
C SER A 30 17.48 -37.49 -8.56
N HIS A 31 17.90 -37.82 -7.33
CA HIS A 31 18.71 -36.91 -6.53
C HIS A 31 20.11 -36.78 -7.15
N LEU A 32 20.48 -35.56 -7.55
CA LEU A 32 21.86 -35.21 -7.87
C LEU A 32 22.52 -34.63 -6.61
N THR A 33 23.21 -35.48 -5.87
CA THR A 33 24.01 -35.09 -4.71
C THR A 33 25.30 -34.42 -5.15
N TYR A 34 25.48 -33.14 -4.82
CA TYR A 34 26.78 -32.46 -4.94
C TYR A 34 27.47 -32.45 -3.56
N LEU A 35 28.68 -33.01 -3.49
CA LEU A 35 29.51 -32.96 -2.28
C LEU A 35 30.54 -31.83 -2.36
N PRO A 36 31.00 -31.26 -1.22
CA PRO A 36 31.76 -30.02 -1.19
C PRO A 36 33.26 -30.20 -1.46
N ALA A 37 33.92 -29.11 -1.87
CA ALA A 37 35.37 -29.05 -2.03
C ALA A 37 35.96 -27.74 -1.47
N GLY A 38 37.14 -27.82 -0.85
CA GLY A 38 38.07 -26.67 -0.79
C GLY A 38 38.11 -25.82 0.47
N SER A 39 38.33 -26.41 1.65
CA SER A 39 38.76 -25.64 2.84
C SER A 39 40.15 -25.00 2.62
N ARG A 40 40.28 -23.69 2.86
CA ARG A 40 41.59 -23.02 3.04
C ARG A 40 41.52 -21.94 4.12
N ASN A 41 41.97 -22.29 5.32
CA ASN A 41 42.33 -21.30 6.34
C ASN A 41 43.71 -20.71 6.02
N LEU A 42 43.88 -19.41 6.27
CA LEU A 42 45.19 -18.78 6.46
C LEU A 42 45.14 -17.95 7.74
N SER A 43 46.17 -18.07 8.56
CA SER A 43 46.18 -17.56 9.93
C SER A 43 47.44 -16.76 10.23
N VAL A 44 47.27 -15.68 10.98
CA VAL A 44 48.25 -15.08 11.91
C VAL A 44 49.60 -14.63 11.31
N ARG A 45 49.90 -13.34 11.47
CA ARG A 45 51.17 -12.90 12.06
C ARG A 45 51.02 -11.57 12.78
N ALA A 46 51.30 -11.59 14.09
CA ALA A 46 51.56 -10.41 14.88
C ALA A 46 53.08 -10.23 15.06
N ALA A 47 53.52 -8.98 15.29
CA ALA A 47 54.88 -8.64 15.70
C ALA A 47 54.80 -7.46 16.68
N ALA A 48 55.80 -7.31 17.56
CA ALA A 48 55.76 -6.42 18.71
C ALA A 48 57.15 -5.85 19.09
N ASN A 49 57.18 -4.99 20.12
CA ASN A 49 58.35 -4.34 20.76
C ASN A 49 58.94 -3.17 19.92
N HIS A 50 59.46 -2.08 20.50
CA HIS A 50 60.16 -1.84 21.79
C HIS A 50 59.51 -0.69 22.60
N GLN A 51 59.57 -0.60 23.94
CA GLN A 51 60.70 -0.19 24.83
C GLN A 51 61.39 1.13 24.38
N ALA A 52 61.65 2.15 25.22
CA ALA A 52 61.38 2.41 26.65
C ALA A 52 61.11 3.95 26.82
N THR A 53 61.21 4.69 27.95
CA THR A 53 61.80 4.53 29.31
C THR A 53 61.09 5.53 30.28
N LEU A 54 61.59 5.73 31.52
CA LEU A 54 61.11 6.73 32.51
C LEU A 54 62.25 7.63 33.02
N ASN A 55 62.00 8.94 33.21
CA ASN A 55 62.20 9.66 34.49
C ASN A 55 61.77 11.16 34.42
N PRO A 56 61.51 11.83 35.57
CA PRO A 56 60.81 13.13 35.62
C PRO A 56 61.70 14.34 35.97
N VAL A 57 61.20 15.57 35.68
CA VAL A 57 61.68 16.84 36.25
C VAL A 57 60.49 17.77 36.53
N HIS A 58 60.51 18.48 37.66
CA HIS A 58 59.44 19.41 38.08
C HIS A 58 59.41 20.70 37.23
N ARG A 59 58.20 21.26 37.05
CA ARG A 59 57.96 22.72 37.01
C ARG A 59 56.58 23.06 37.56
N LEU A 60 56.47 24.26 38.15
CA LEU A 60 55.27 24.81 38.79
C LEU A 60 54.68 25.96 37.95
N PHE A 61 53.47 26.39 38.33
CA PHE A 61 52.70 27.54 37.82
C PHE A 61 52.10 27.35 36.41
N SER A 62 50.89 27.85 36.11
CA SER A 62 49.90 28.59 36.93
C SER A 62 48.45 28.15 36.61
N TYR A 63 47.53 28.35 37.55
CA TYR A 63 46.09 28.11 37.34
C TYR A 63 45.40 29.38 36.81
N SER A 64 44.82 29.29 35.61
CA SER A 64 43.83 30.24 35.10
C SER A 64 42.44 29.61 35.15
N PRO A 65 41.47 30.17 35.90
CA PRO A 65 40.15 29.56 36.04
C PRO A 65 39.31 29.72 34.75
N CYS A 66 39.22 28.65 33.96
CA CYS A 66 38.33 28.61 32.80
C CYS A 66 36.87 28.70 33.27
N ARG A 67 36.18 29.80 32.94
CA ARG A 67 34.84 30.13 33.43
C ARG A 67 33.78 29.29 32.71
N ARG A 68 33.52 28.09 33.24
CA ARG A 68 32.59 27.10 32.67
C ARG A 68 31.15 27.67 32.65
N LEU A 69 30.70 28.13 31.48
CA LEU A 69 29.32 28.58 31.28
C LEU A 69 28.36 27.39 31.47
N ARG A 70 27.45 27.52 32.44
CA ARG A 70 26.42 26.52 32.73
C ARG A 70 25.28 26.69 31.74
N ALA A 71 25.27 25.89 30.67
CA ALA A 71 24.13 25.82 29.77
C ALA A 71 22.87 25.46 30.56
N GLN A 72 21.82 26.26 30.41
CA GLN A 72 20.51 25.93 30.95
C GLN A 72 19.86 24.93 29.99
N SER A 73 19.64 23.69 30.42
CA SER A 73 18.65 22.86 29.75
C SER A 73 17.29 23.54 29.96
N LYS A 74 16.64 23.92 28.85
CA LYS A 74 15.19 24.06 28.87
C LYS A 74 14.67 22.64 28.83
N ASP A 75 14.23 22.14 29.98
CA ASP A 75 13.57 20.84 30.07
C ASP A 75 12.19 20.98 29.41
N GLN A 76 12.17 20.91 28.06
CA GLN A 76 10.94 20.88 27.30
C GLN A 76 10.21 19.60 27.68
N ILE A 77 9.06 19.76 28.32
CA ILE A 77 8.17 18.67 28.67
C ILE A 77 7.68 18.06 27.35
N PHE A 78 8.30 16.96 26.94
CA PHE A 78 7.88 16.18 25.79
C PHE A 78 6.57 15.49 26.15
N LEU A 79 5.45 16.13 25.79
CA LEU A 79 4.09 15.59 25.91
C LEU A 79 3.78 14.80 24.64
N PRO A 80 3.86 13.45 24.62
CA PRO A 80 3.71 12.67 23.38
C PRO A 80 2.32 12.84 22.78
N GLN A 81 1.31 12.97 23.63
CA GLN A 81 -0.09 13.19 23.28
C GLN A 81 -0.32 14.47 22.46
N LEU A 82 0.52 15.50 22.61
CA LEU A 82 0.43 16.72 21.81
C LEU A 82 1.10 16.59 20.44
N VAL A 83 1.99 15.59 20.27
CA VAL A 83 2.65 15.28 19.00
C VAL A 83 1.78 14.33 18.18
N ALA A 84 1.15 13.34 18.82
CA ALA A 84 0.13 12.50 18.20
C ALA A 84 -1.04 13.32 17.65
N SER A 85 -1.48 14.36 18.38
CA SER A 85 -2.52 15.29 17.91
C SER A 85 -2.12 16.21 16.74
N MET A 86 -0.96 16.01 16.11
CA MET A 86 -0.54 16.71 14.90
C MET A 86 -0.51 15.83 13.64
N GLU A 87 -0.91 14.55 13.74
CA GLU A 87 -1.03 13.69 12.56
C GLU A 87 -2.35 13.96 11.81
N GLU A 88 -2.29 14.84 10.80
CA GLU A 88 -3.46 15.19 9.99
C GLU A 88 -4.04 13.98 9.23
N THR A 89 -5.28 13.62 9.57
CA THR A 89 -6.08 12.65 8.83
C THR A 89 -6.41 13.21 7.45
N GLN A 90 -5.91 12.53 6.42
CA GLN A 90 -6.11 12.90 5.02
C GLN A 90 -7.15 11.98 4.36
N GLN A 91 -7.67 12.39 3.21
CA GLN A 91 -8.51 11.56 2.34
C GLN A 91 -7.84 11.39 0.97
N THR A 92 -8.16 10.30 0.27
CA THR A 92 -7.64 10.04 -1.09
C THR A 92 -8.66 9.30 -1.96
N TYR A 93 -8.71 9.68 -3.25
CA TYR A 93 -9.50 8.97 -4.24
C TYR A 93 -8.70 7.80 -4.81
N ILE A 94 -9.28 6.60 -4.74
CA ILE A 94 -8.73 5.39 -5.33
C ILE A 94 -9.76 4.82 -6.32
N MET A 95 -9.34 4.49 -7.54
CA MET A 95 -10.24 3.96 -8.57
C MET A 95 -9.71 2.67 -9.17
N ILE A 96 -10.48 1.59 -9.07
CA ILE A 96 -10.21 0.35 -9.79
C ILE A 96 -10.72 0.53 -11.22
N LYS A 97 -9.80 0.42 -12.18
CA LYS A 97 -10.04 0.68 -13.60
C LYS A 97 -10.80 -0.50 -14.26
N PRO A 98 -11.33 -0.35 -15.47
CA PRO A 98 -12.17 -1.39 -16.07
C PRO A 98 -11.45 -2.73 -16.28
N ASP A 99 -10.12 -2.75 -16.42
CA ASP A 99 -9.33 -3.98 -16.47
C ASP A 99 -9.29 -4.72 -15.12
N GLY A 100 -9.22 -4.00 -13.99
CA GLY A 100 -9.30 -4.56 -12.65
C GLY A 100 -10.67 -5.16 -12.33
N VAL A 101 -11.74 -4.49 -12.76
CA VAL A 101 -13.12 -4.99 -12.61
C VAL A 101 -13.35 -6.24 -13.47
N GLN A 102 -13.01 -6.18 -14.76
CA GLN A 102 -13.14 -7.32 -15.70
C GLN A 102 -12.29 -8.54 -15.31
N ARG A 103 -11.26 -8.37 -14.47
CA ARG A 103 -10.40 -9.44 -13.95
C ARG A 103 -10.76 -9.91 -12.54
N GLY A 104 -11.85 -9.40 -11.95
CA GLY A 104 -12.32 -9.80 -10.62
C GLY A 104 -11.43 -9.35 -9.45
N LEU A 105 -10.53 -8.38 -9.66
CA LEU A 105 -9.54 -7.95 -8.65
C LEU A 105 -10.12 -7.04 -7.56
N VAL A 106 -11.43 -6.75 -7.58
CA VAL A 106 -12.08 -5.75 -6.72
C VAL A 106 -11.90 -6.05 -5.23
N GLY A 107 -12.20 -7.28 -4.79
CA GLY A 107 -12.07 -7.68 -3.38
C GLY A 107 -10.61 -7.67 -2.90
N GLU A 108 -9.69 -8.27 -3.66
CA GLU A 108 -8.26 -8.31 -3.31
C GLU A 108 -7.63 -6.90 -3.20
N ILE A 109 -8.07 -5.95 -4.04
CA ILE A 109 -7.63 -4.56 -3.93
C ILE A 109 -8.19 -3.91 -2.67
N ILE A 110 -9.51 -3.98 -2.44
CA ILE A 110 -10.16 -3.39 -1.26
C ILE A 110 -9.50 -3.95 0.01
N SER A 111 -9.36 -5.26 0.12
CA SER A 111 -8.78 -5.90 1.30
C SER A 111 -7.27 -5.69 1.47
N ARG A 112 -6.55 -5.05 0.54
CA ARG A 112 -5.21 -4.51 0.81
C ARG A 112 -5.25 -3.16 1.54
N PHE A 113 -6.26 -2.33 1.31
CA PHE A 113 -6.48 -1.08 2.06
C PHE A 113 -7.09 -1.37 3.44
N GLU A 114 -8.05 -2.29 3.54
CA GLU A 114 -8.63 -2.72 4.82
C GLU A 114 -7.55 -3.30 5.76
N ARG A 115 -6.75 -4.27 5.29
CA ARG A 115 -5.65 -4.88 6.06
C ARG A 115 -4.52 -3.89 6.40
N LYS A 116 -4.47 -2.72 5.76
CA LYS A 116 -3.51 -1.66 6.06
C LYS A 116 -4.01 -0.72 7.17
N GLY A 117 -5.29 -0.82 7.57
CA GLY A 117 -5.90 0.01 8.59
C GLY A 117 -6.53 1.31 8.09
N PHE A 118 -6.77 1.45 6.78
CA PHE A 118 -7.46 2.64 6.25
C PHE A 118 -8.98 2.52 6.36
N LYS A 119 -9.62 3.65 6.61
CA LYS A 119 -11.07 3.78 6.78
C LYS A 119 -11.72 4.01 5.42
N LEU A 120 -12.60 3.11 5.01
CA LEU A 120 -13.40 3.27 3.79
C LEU A 120 -14.55 4.25 4.06
N ILE A 121 -14.55 5.42 3.39
CA ILE A 121 -15.59 6.45 3.56
C ILE A 121 -16.54 6.57 2.36
N GLY A 122 -16.17 6.03 1.19
CA GLY A 122 -17.05 5.98 0.03
C GLY A 122 -16.70 4.81 -0.90
N LEU A 123 -17.70 4.12 -1.43
CA LEU A 123 -17.55 2.98 -2.34
C LEU A 123 -18.72 2.92 -3.32
N LYS A 124 -18.45 2.93 -4.64
CA LYS A 124 -19.48 2.66 -5.66
C LYS A 124 -18.92 2.04 -6.94
N LEU A 125 -19.69 1.13 -7.53
CA LEU A 125 -19.50 0.69 -8.92
C LEU A 125 -20.17 1.72 -9.85
N PHE A 126 -19.43 2.25 -10.81
CA PHE A 126 -19.86 3.39 -11.62
C PHE A 126 -19.44 3.26 -13.09
N GLN A 127 -20.32 3.62 -14.02
CA GLN A 127 -20.00 3.71 -15.44
C GLN A 127 -19.62 5.15 -15.77
N CYS A 128 -18.32 5.41 -15.97
CA CYS A 128 -17.81 6.76 -16.17
C CYS A 128 -18.27 7.34 -17.54
N PRO A 129 -18.88 8.54 -17.59
CA PRO A 129 -19.12 9.26 -18.83
C PRO A 129 -17.85 9.99 -19.32
N ASN A 130 -17.75 10.24 -20.62
CA ASN A 130 -16.54 10.84 -21.23
C ASN A 130 -16.19 12.21 -20.62
N GLU A 131 -17.19 13.05 -20.35
CA GLU A 131 -17.02 14.40 -19.78
C GLU A 131 -16.31 14.36 -18.42
N LEU A 132 -16.71 13.43 -17.53
CA LEU A 132 -16.09 13.25 -16.21
C LEU A 132 -14.66 12.70 -16.33
N ALA A 133 -14.44 11.76 -17.26
CA ALA A 133 -13.10 11.23 -17.53
C ALA A 133 -12.16 12.32 -18.09
N GLU A 134 -12.65 13.23 -18.94
CA GLU A 134 -11.88 14.34 -19.49
C GLU A 134 -11.52 15.38 -18.42
N GLU A 135 -12.45 15.73 -17.53
CA GLU A 135 -12.18 16.66 -16.42
C GLU A 135 -11.22 16.05 -15.40
N HIS A 136 -11.38 14.77 -15.04
CA HIS A 136 -10.46 14.07 -14.13
C HIS A 136 -9.02 14.00 -14.68
N TYR A 137 -8.84 13.89 -16.00
CA TYR A 137 -7.53 13.83 -16.66
C TYR A 137 -7.13 15.11 -17.41
N LYS A 138 -7.71 16.27 -17.08
CA LYS A 138 -7.51 17.53 -17.81
C LYS A 138 -6.04 17.94 -18.01
N ASP A 139 -5.19 17.71 -17.01
CA ASP A 139 -3.74 18.01 -17.07
C ASP A 139 -2.97 17.13 -18.08
N LEU A 140 -3.59 16.00 -18.47
CA LEU A 140 -3.07 15.08 -19.49
C LEU A 140 -3.65 15.35 -20.89
N LYS A 141 -4.55 16.33 -21.06
CA LYS A 141 -5.25 16.62 -22.34
C LYS A 141 -4.31 16.96 -23.51
N SER A 142 -3.10 17.43 -23.21
CA SER A 142 -2.04 17.70 -24.19
C SER A 142 -1.20 16.46 -24.59
N LYS A 143 -1.39 15.31 -23.94
CA LYS A 143 -0.55 14.11 -24.15
C LYS A 143 -1.11 13.24 -25.29
N PRO A 144 -0.26 12.66 -26.16
CA PRO A 144 -0.71 11.88 -27.33
C PRO A 144 -1.46 10.58 -26.99
N PHE A 145 -1.42 10.13 -25.74
CA PHE A 145 -2.19 8.99 -25.25
C PHE A 145 -3.58 9.35 -24.70
N PHE A 146 -3.91 10.64 -24.51
CA PHE A 146 -5.15 11.08 -23.86
C PHE A 146 -6.43 10.52 -24.50
N PRO A 147 -6.64 10.54 -25.84
CA PRO A 147 -7.83 9.94 -26.44
C PRO A 147 -7.96 8.42 -26.19
N LYS A 148 -6.82 7.73 -26.03
CA LYS A 148 -6.79 6.30 -25.69
C LYS A 148 -7.08 6.07 -24.20
N LEU A 149 -6.68 6.99 -23.32
CA LEU A 149 -6.96 6.96 -21.88
C LEU A 149 -8.45 7.18 -21.59
N ILE A 150 -9.07 8.19 -22.21
CA ILE A 150 -10.51 8.45 -22.07
C ILE A 150 -11.32 7.25 -22.57
N LYS A 151 -11.10 6.83 -23.82
CA LYS A 151 -11.76 5.63 -24.40
C LYS A 151 -11.52 4.36 -23.59
N TYR A 152 -10.41 4.25 -22.87
CA TYR A 152 -10.16 3.13 -21.97
C TYR A 152 -11.01 3.25 -20.70
N ILE A 153 -10.96 4.37 -19.97
CA ILE A 153 -11.65 4.51 -18.68
C ILE A 153 -13.18 4.47 -18.84
N THR A 154 -13.71 4.88 -19.99
CA THR A 154 -15.15 4.77 -20.30
C THR A 154 -15.53 3.46 -21.03
N SER A 155 -14.60 2.54 -21.31
CA SER A 155 -14.88 1.25 -21.98
C SER A 155 -15.63 0.21 -21.13
N GLY A 156 -15.84 0.49 -19.84
CA GLY A 156 -16.57 -0.37 -18.91
C GLY A 156 -16.67 0.28 -17.53
N PRO A 157 -17.24 -0.43 -16.53
CA PRO A 157 -17.42 0.12 -15.19
C PRO A 157 -16.08 0.21 -14.43
N VAL A 158 -16.00 1.20 -13.55
CA VAL A 158 -14.94 1.37 -12.55
C VAL A 158 -15.51 1.20 -11.15
N VAL A 159 -14.65 0.89 -10.17
CA VAL A 159 -15.02 1.01 -8.74
C VAL A 159 -14.34 2.25 -8.20
N CYS A 160 -15.15 3.26 -7.86
CA CYS A 160 -14.75 4.50 -7.22
C CYS A 160 -14.70 4.28 -5.71
N MET A 161 -13.62 4.71 -5.06
CA MET A 161 -13.43 4.58 -3.61
C MET A 161 -12.84 5.86 -3.02
N ALA A 162 -13.31 6.24 -1.85
CA ALA A 162 -12.69 7.27 -1.02
C ALA A 162 -12.19 6.62 0.28
N TRP A 163 -10.91 6.81 0.58
CA TRP A 163 -10.23 6.23 1.74
C TRP A 163 -9.66 7.34 2.62
N GLU A 164 -9.79 7.17 3.93
CA GLU A 164 -9.39 8.12 4.95
C GLU A 164 -8.30 7.52 5.88
N GLY A 165 -7.38 8.38 6.32
CA GLY A 165 -6.38 8.05 7.33
C GLY A 165 -5.13 8.93 7.27
N ILE A 166 -4.31 8.83 8.30
CA ILE A 166 -3.04 9.57 8.43
C ILE A 166 -2.10 9.19 7.27
N GLY A 167 -1.66 10.21 6.51
CA GLY A 167 -0.78 10.05 5.35
C GLY A 167 -1.31 9.11 4.25
N VAL A 168 -2.64 8.91 4.17
CA VAL A 168 -3.27 7.87 3.33
C VAL A 168 -2.87 7.99 1.85
N VAL A 169 -2.74 9.20 1.31
CA VAL A 169 -2.33 9.46 -0.08
C VAL A 169 -0.94 8.83 -0.35
N ALA A 170 0.07 9.23 0.42
CA ALA A 170 1.44 8.77 0.23
C ALA A 170 1.60 7.27 0.49
N SER A 171 0.83 6.71 1.42
CA SER A 171 0.81 5.27 1.69
C SER A 171 0.08 4.48 0.60
N ALA A 172 -1.06 4.98 0.09
CA ALA A 172 -1.79 4.38 -1.02
C ALA A 172 -0.94 4.35 -2.29
N ARG A 173 -0.23 5.44 -2.60
CA ARG A 173 0.74 5.49 -3.72
C ARG A 173 1.85 4.44 -3.60
N LYS A 174 2.37 4.19 -2.39
CA LYS A 174 3.35 3.12 -2.12
C LYS A 174 2.75 1.72 -2.31
N LEU A 175 1.53 1.48 -1.78
CA LEU A 175 0.80 0.21 -1.89
C LEU A 175 0.40 -0.12 -3.34
N ILE A 176 0.08 0.90 -4.13
CA ILE A 176 -0.26 0.80 -5.55
C ILE A 176 0.98 0.44 -6.40
N GLY A 177 2.13 1.04 -6.13
CA GLY A 177 3.36 0.86 -6.89
C GLY A 177 3.49 1.79 -8.11
N ALA A 178 4.63 1.69 -8.81
CA ALA A 178 4.98 2.58 -9.92
C ALA A 178 3.95 2.59 -11.05
N THR A 179 3.85 3.70 -11.80
CA THR A 179 2.84 3.86 -12.87
C THR A 179 3.04 2.86 -14.01
N ASN A 180 4.30 2.58 -14.35
CA ASN A 180 4.71 1.45 -15.20
C ASN A 180 4.82 0.19 -14.32
N PRO A 181 4.06 -0.89 -14.60
CA PRO A 181 4.14 -2.12 -13.81
C PRO A 181 5.51 -2.80 -13.82
N LEU A 182 6.33 -2.61 -14.86
CA LEU A 182 7.69 -3.17 -14.91
C LEU A 182 8.64 -2.54 -13.89
N ASP A 183 8.31 -1.32 -13.42
CA ASP A 183 9.05 -0.61 -12.37
C ASP A 183 8.38 -0.78 -10.99
N ALA A 184 7.29 -1.55 -10.90
CA ALA A 184 6.51 -1.73 -9.67
C ALA A 184 6.99 -2.98 -8.91
N LEU A 185 7.36 -2.80 -7.65
CA LEU A 185 7.92 -3.88 -6.83
C LEU A 185 6.88 -4.98 -6.52
N PRO A 186 7.28 -6.26 -6.40
CA PRO A 186 6.43 -7.32 -5.88
C PRO A 186 5.83 -6.96 -4.52
N GLY A 187 4.58 -7.37 -4.27
CA GLY A 187 3.77 -6.96 -3.13
C GLY A 187 3.00 -5.66 -3.33
N THR A 188 3.32 -4.86 -4.36
CA THR A 188 2.48 -3.72 -4.78
C THR A 188 1.36 -4.18 -5.72
N ILE A 189 0.21 -3.48 -5.70
CA ILE A 189 -0.96 -3.84 -6.53
C ILE A 189 -0.59 -3.93 -8.02
N ARG A 190 0.28 -3.05 -8.52
CA ARG A 190 0.73 -3.08 -9.91
C ARG A 190 1.79 -4.14 -10.18
N GLY A 191 2.74 -4.37 -9.26
CA GLY A 191 3.75 -5.42 -9.40
C GLY A 191 3.14 -6.82 -9.41
N ASP A 192 2.12 -7.06 -8.59
CA ASP A 192 1.45 -8.37 -8.49
C ASP A 192 0.44 -8.62 -9.62
N PHE A 193 -0.23 -7.57 -10.11
CA PHE A 193 -1.41 -7.74 -10.99
C PHE A 193 -1.35 -7.02 -12.34
N SER A 194 -0.29 -6.29 -12.70
CA SER A 194 -0.25 -5.54 -13.96
C SER A 194 0.99 -5.86 -14.81
N LEU A 195 0.85 -5.81 -16.14
CA LEU A 195 1.94 -6.13 -17.07
C LEU A 195 2.34 -4.97 -18.00
N GLN A 196 1.47 -3.97 -18.18
CA GLN A 196 1.69 -2.84 -19.08
C GLN A 196 1.03 -1.56 -18.55
N THR A 197 1.67 -0.41 -18.75
CA THR A 197 1.20 0.91 -18.27
C THR A 197 -0.22 1.26 -18.71
N GLY A 198 -0.64 0.83 -19.91
CA GLY A 198 -2.00 1.05 -20.41
C GLY A 198 -3.08 0.17 -19.77
N ARG A 199 -2.70 -0.86 -19.00
CA ARG A 199 -3.57 -1.81 -18.30
C ARG A 199 -3.00 -2.07 -16.90
N ASN A 200 -2.94 -0.99 -16.11
CA ASN A 200 -2.30 -0.95 -14.79
C ASN A 200 -3.29 -0.96 -13.60
N VAL A 201 -4.49 -1.53 -13.81
CA VAL A 201 -5.49 -1.96 -12.80
C VAL A 201 -6.13 -0.88 -11.92
N ILE A 202 -5.38 0.13 -11.48
CA ILE A 202 -5.79 1.05 -10.41
C ILE A 202 -5.24 2.47 -10.64
N HIS A 203 -5.99 3.46 -10.19
CA HIS A 203 -5.58 4.86 -9.98
C HIS A 203 -5.62 5.19 -8.48
N GLY A 204 -4.79 6.14 -8.07
CA GLY A 204 -4.84 6.76 -6.76
C GLY A 204 -4.17 8.12 -6.80
N SER A 205 -4.79 9.12 -6.16
CA SER A 205 -4.34 10.52 -6.13
C SER A 205 -2.88 10.64 -5.69
N ASP A 206 -2.15 11.61 -6.23
CA ASP A 206 -0.71 11.78 -6.02
C ASP A 206 -0.33 12.86 -4.98
N SER A 207 -1.27 13.75 -4.62
CA SER A 207 -1.14 14.71 -3.52
C SER A 207 -2.45 14.82 -2.71
N PRO A 208 -2.45 15.41 -1.50
CA PRO A 208 -3.67 15.61 -0.68
C PRO A 208 -4.72 16.49 -1.35
N GLU A 209 -4.29 17.60 -1.97
CA GLU A 209 -5.16 18.53 -2.70
C GLU A 209 -5.79 17.84 -3.92
N ASN A 210 -5.06 16.91 -4.54
CA ASN A 210 -5.56 16.06 -5.60
C ASN A 210 -6.45 14.92 -5.07
N GLY A 211 -6.33 14.54 -3.80
CA GLY A 211 -7.25 13.62 -3.11
C GLY A 211 -8.63 14.24 -2.95
N GLU A 212 -8.68 15.44 -2.35
CA GLU A 212 -9.91 16.23 -2.16
C GLU A 212 -10.60 16.52 -3.50
N ARG A 213 -9.86 17.12 -4.46
CA ARG A 213 -10.37 17.43 -5.81
C ARG A 213 -10.96 16.21 -6.53
N GLU A 214 -10.38 15.03 -6.33
CA GLU A 214 -10.86 13.81 -6.98
C GLU A 214 -12.03 13.17 -6.22
N ILE A 215 -12.12 13.32 -4.91
CA ILE A 215 -13.30 12.91 -4.14
C ILE A 215 -14.49 13.78 -4.55
N ASP A 216 -14.36 15.11 -4.54
CA ASP A 216 -15.43 16.06 -4.91
C ASP A 216 -15.92 15.90 -6.36
N LEU A 217 -15.00 15.53 -7.27
CA LEU A 217 -15.35 15.30 -8.68
C LEU A 217 -16.11 13.98 -8.88
N TRP A 218 -15.75 12.92 -8.15
CA TRP A 218 -16.30 11.58 -8.38
C TRP A 218 -17.44 11.19 -7.44
N PHE A 219 -17.55 11.78 -6.25
CA PHE A 219 -18.61 11.55 -5.26
C PHE A 219 -19.51 12.77 -5.10
N LYS A 220 -20.80 12.54 -4.90
CA LYS A 220 -21.81 13.57 -4.64
C LYS A 220 -22.02 13.75 -3.13
N GLU A 221 -22.59 14.89 -2.77
CA GLU A 221 -23.13 15.12 -1.42
C GLU A 221 -24.04 13.94 -1.00
N GLY A 222 -23.78 13.37 0.19
CA GLY A 222 -24.49 12.21 0.73
C GLY A 222 -24.02 10.83 0.23
N GLU A 223 -23.07 10.73 -0.71
CA GLU A 223 -22.47 9.44 -1.10
C GLU A 223 -21.28 9.01 -0.23
N LEU A 224 -20.78 9.90 0.63
CA LEU A 224 -19.75 9.61 1.64
C LEU A 224 -20.38 9.33 3.00
N CYS A 225 -19.77 8.44 3.77
CA CYS A 225 -20.27 7.98 5.07
C CYS A 225 -19.28 8.30 6.20
N THR A 226 -19.74 9.05 7.21
CA THR A 226 -19.00 9.31 8.44
C THR A 226 -19.28 8.21 9.48
N TRP A 227 -18.23 7.54 9.95
CA TRP A 227 -18.30 6.49 10.98
C TRP A 227 -16.96 6.38 11.75
N THR A 228 -16.96 5.62 12.84
CA THR A 228 -15.78 5.39 13.72
C THR A 228 -15.39 3.91 13.68
N PRO A 229 -14.20 3.54 13.17
CA PRO A 229 -13.76 2.15 13.19
C PRO A 229 -13.52 1.65 14.63
N ALA A 230 -14.16 0.54 15.01
CA ALA A 230 -14.02 -0.04 16.36
C ALA A 230 -12.59 -0.50 16.72
N HIS A 231 -11.67 -0.52 15.75
CA HIS A 231 -10.26 -0.86 15.92
C HIS A 231 -9.32 0.37 15.81
N GLU A 232 -9.84 1.58 15.63
CA GLU A 232 -9.08 2.84 15.55
C GLU A 232 -8.11 3.05 16.75
N PRO A 233 -8.49 2.77 18.02
CA PRO A 233 -7.57 2.85 19.16
C PRO A 233 -6.44 1.79 19.21
N TRP A 234 -6.32 0.95 18.17
CA TRP A 234 -5.22 0.00 17.98
C TRP A 234 -4.38 0.32 16.72
N LEU A 235 -4.68 1.43 16.05
CA LEU A 235 -3.97 1.92 14.86
C LEU A 235 -3.32 3.30 15.06
N ILE A 236 -3.81 4.10 16.01
CA ILE A 236 -3.41 5.48 16.30
C ILE A 236 -3.21 5.61 17.83
N GLU A 237 -2.21 6.38 18.26
CA GLU A 237 -1.82 6.59 19.67
C GLU A 237 -2.44 7.84 20.33
#